data_AF-A0A355G1E8-F1
#
_entry.id   AF-A0A355G1E8-F1
#
_cell.length_a   1.000
_cell.length_b   1.000
_cell.length_c   1.000
_cell.angle_alpha   90.00
_cell.angle_beta   90.00
_cell.angle_gamma   90.00
#
_symmetry.space_group_name_H-M   'P 1'
#
loop_
_entity.id
_entity.type
_entity.pdbx_description
1 polymer ?
#
loop_
_entity_poly.entity_id
_entity_poly.type
_entity_poly.pdbx_seq_one_letter_code
_entity_poly.pdbx_strand_id
1 'polypeptide(L)'
;MTVFYVITKFLTFPGAITKSLFEHIMCKILKLPVEDTRCLRTDEMCGHIEHELVERPAASFWYCFIPGLLNFFLGLNLSIFAIINIFVLGNYTGFIENNSLLSSIFSSAMTNNTVLVGTMNFLLPCFFLWLGFSMLVNLAPLPEDALMMKEQFKNLNTFCKVIFAPGYFVMRIGAALESRGLTFILFAVICAVLAIL
;
A
#
# COMPACT_ATOMS: atom_id res chain seq x y z
N MET A 1 14.95 -5.04 -14.41
CA MET A 1 15.17 -4.81 -12.97
C MET A 1 15.40 -3.32 -12.71
N THR A 2 14.36 -2.60 -12.32
CA THR A 2 14.50 -1.21 -11.87
C THR A 2 14.84 -1.27 -10.38
N VAL A 3 16.08 -0.98 -9.99
CA VAL A 3 16.55 -0.90 -8.58
C VAL A 3 15.56 -0.09 -7.71
N PHE A 4 14.92 0.91 -8.30
CA PHE A 4 13.84 1.69 -7.71
C PHE A 4 12.65 0.85 -7.19
N TYR A 5 12.24 -0.20 -7.89
CA TYR A 5 11.14 -1.08 -7.46
C TYR A 5 11.46 -1.72 -6.10
N VAL A 6 12.64 -2.34 -5.99
CA VAL A 6 13.10 -3.00 -4.77
C VAL A 6 13.19 -1.99 -3.62
N ILE A 7 13.77 -0.80 -3.87
CA ILE A 7 13.84 0.28 -2.86
C ILE A 7 12.43 0.66 -2.38
N THR A 8 11.48 0.88 -3.30
CA THR A 8 10.11 1.25 -2.92
C THR A 8 9.43 0.16 -2.10
N LYS A 9 9.67 -1.12 -2.39
CA LYS A 9 9.12 -2.26 -1.63
C LYS A 9 9.71 -2.36 -0.23
N PHE A 10 11.01 -2.15 -0.07
CA PHE A 10 11.64 -2.11 1.26
C PHE A 10 11.16 -0.91 2.09
N LEU A 11 10.96 0.26 1.46
CA LEU A 11 10.45 1.44 2.16
C LEU A 11 8.97 1.30 2.54
N THR A 12 8.21 0.52 1.76
CA THR A 12 6.79 0.22 1.97
C THR A 12 6.56 -1.24 2.36
N PHE A 13 7.48 -1.77 3.16
CA PHE A 13 7.51 -3.17 3.60
C PHE A 13 6.22 -3.66 4.27
N PRO A 14 5.56 -2.91 5.18
CA PRO A 14 4.31 -3.35 5.80
C PRO A 14 3.21 -3.67 4.77
N GLY A 15 3.07 -2.83 3.75
CA GLY A 15 2.10 -3.00 2.68
C GLY A 15 2.46 -4.16 1.74
N ALA A 16 3.75 -4.37 1.46
CA ALA A 16 4.22 -5.50 0.66
C ALA A 16 3.92 -6.85 1.34
N ILE A 17 4.15 -6.95 2.65
CA ILE A 17 3.79 -8.16 3.43
C ILE A 17 2.29 -8.36 3.45
N THR A 18 1.52 -7.30 3.73
CA THR A 18 0.06 -7.41 3.85
C THR A 18 -0.57 -7.89 2.53
N LYS A 19 -0.04 -7.40 1.39
CA LYS A 19 -0.43 -7.86 0.07
C LYS A 19 -0.10 -9.33 -0.15
N SER A 20 1.14 -9.74 0.13
CA SER A 20 1.58 -11.12 0.00
C SER A 20 0.74 -12.07 0.87
N LEU A 21 0.36 -11.63 2.08
CA LEU A 21 -0.56 -12.37 2.94
C LEU A 21 -1.93 -12.57 2.27
N PHE A 22 -2.49 -11.53 1.66
CA PHE A 22 -3.77 -11.64 0.95
C PHE A 22 -3.70 -12.52 -0.30
N GLU A 23 -2.59 -12.47 -1.04
CA GLU A 23 -2.33 -13.41 -2.15
C GLU A 23 -2.32 -14.85 -1.64
N HIS A 24 -1.69 -15.12 -0.50
CA HIS A 24 -1.65 -16.46 0.10
C HIS A 24 -3.05 -16.95 0.50
N ILE A 25 -3.86 -16.06 1.09
CA ILE A 25 -5.24 -16.35 1.44
C ILE A 25 -6.06 -16.67 0.17
N MET A 26 -5.86 -15.90 -0.91
CA MET A 26 -6.52 -16.14 -2.19
C MET A 26 -6.10 -17.45 -2.85
N CYS A 27 -4.81 -17.81 -2.82
CA CYS A 27 -4.33 -19.12 -3.28
C CYS A 27 -5.04 -20.26 -2.54
N LYS A 28 -5.20 -20.13 -1.22
CA LYS A 28 -5.90 -21.14 -0.39
C LYS A 28 -7.40 -21.23 -0.72
N ILE A 29 -8.07 -20.10 -0.94
CA ILE A 29 -9.50 -20.05 -1.31
C ILE A 29 -9.72 -20.68 -2.69
N LEU A 30 -8.83 -20.39 -3.64
CA LEU A 30 -8.91 -20.90 -5.02
C LEU A 30 -8.32 -22.30 -5.20
N LYS A 31 -7.73 -22.88 -4.14
CA LYS A 31 -7.03 -24.18 -4.13
C LYS A 31 -5.91 -24.26 -5.16
N LEU A 32 -5.17 -23.16 -5.31
CA LEU A 32 -3.98 -23.09 -6.16
C LEU A 32 -2.75 -23.49 -5.34
N PRO A 33 -1.91 -24.43 -5.80
CA PRO A 33 -0.67 -24.76 -5.11
C PRO A 33 0.31 -23.59 -5.21
N VAL A 34 0.99 -23.32 -4.10
CA VAL A 34 2.00 -22.27 -3.97
C VAL A 34 3.37 -22.87 -4.29
N GLU A 35 4.07 -22.29 -5.25
CA GLU A 35 5.39 -22.76 -5.70
C GLU A 35 6.51 -22.22 -4.81
N ASP A 36 6.44 -20.94 -4.44
CA ASP A 36 7.37 -20.31 -3.49
C ASP A 36 6.63 -19.43 -2.48
N THR A 37 7.05 -19.53 -1.22
CA THR A 37 6.44 -18.82 -0.07
C THR A 37 7.28 -17.65 0.43
N ARG A 38 8.42 -17.37 -0.21
CA ARG A 38 9.32 -16.28 0.18
C ARG A 38 8.74 -14.91 -0.22
N CYS A 39 8.11 -14.23 0.74
CA CYS A 39 7.46 -12.93 0.51
C CYS A 39 8.43 -11.74 0.29
N LEU A 40 9.71 -11.87 0.66
CA LEU A 40 10.67 -10.75 0.74
C LEU A 40 11.96 -11.08 0.00
N ARG A 41 11.84 -11.21 -1.32
CA ARG A 41 12.97 -11.40 -2.23
C ARG A 41 13.49 -10.04 -2.70
N THR A 42 14.76 -9.98 -3.09
CA THR A 42 15.35 -8.79 -3.74
C THR A 42 15.11 -8.78 -5.24
N ASP A 43 14.05 -9.45 -5.68
CA ASP A 43 13.67 -9.66 -7.06
C ASP A 43 12.31 -8.98 -7.32
N GLU A 44 11.79 -9.11 -8.54
CA GLU A 44 10.46 -8.59 -8.90
C GLU A 44 9.28 -9.25 -8.14
N MET A 45 9.55 -10.36 -7.46
CA MET A 45 8.62 -11.07 -6.58
C MET A 45 8.54 -10.50 -5.16
N CYS A 46 9.19 -9.36 -4.88
CA CYS A 46 9.13 -8.72 -3.58
C CYS A 46 7.70 -8.27 -3.22
N GLY A 47 7.12 -8.89 -2.20
CA GLY A 47 5.73 -8.67 -1.79
C GLY A 47 4.72 -9.46 -2.60
N HIS A 48 5.15 -10.53 -3.27
CA HIS A 48 4.31 -11.41 -4.08
C HIS A 48 4.58 -12.90 -3.82
N ILE A 49 3.65 -13.77 -4.26
CA ILE A 49 3.73 -15.22 -4.11
C ILE A 49 3.70 -15.90 -5.47
N GLU A 50 4.64 -16.82 -5.73
CA GLU A 50 4.63 -17.66 -6.92
C GLU A 50 3.61 -18.79 -6.72
N HIS A 51 2.66 -18.93 -7.64
CA HIS A 51 1.63 -19.95 -7.61
C HIS A 51 1.44 -20.54 -9.02
N GLU A 52 0.89 -21.75 -9.07
CA GLU A 52 0.58 -22.39 -10.35
C GLU A 52 -0.46 -21.59 -11.14
N LEU A 53 -0.39 -21.68 -12.46
CA LEU A 53 -1.23 -20.92 -13.39
C LEU A 53 -2.73 -21.15 -13.12
N VAL A 54 -3.49 -20.04 -13.03
CA VAL A 54 -4.93 -20.10 -12.79
C VAL A 54 -5.67 -20.45 -14.08
N GLU A 55 -6.19 -21.67 -14.17
CA GLU A 55 -6.91 -22.16 -15.35
C GLU A 55 -8.29 -21.52 -15.56
N ARG A 56 -8.91 -21.00 -14.49
CA ARG A 56 -10.27 -20.44 -14.54
C ARG A 56 -10.22 -18.92 -14.76
N PRO A 57 -10.88 -18.38 -15.81
CA PRO A 57 -10.75 -16.97 -16.17
C PRO A 57 -11.32 -16.01 -15.11
N ALA A 58 -12.45 -16.37 -14.50
CA ALA A 58 -13.02 -15.57 -13.41
C ALA A 58 -12.17 -15.65 -12.13
N ALA A 59 -11.54 -16.80 -11.86
CA ALA A 59 -10.67 -16.96 -10.70
C ALA A 59 -9.39 -16.14 -10.86
N SER A 60 -8.83 -16.06 -12.07
CA SER A 60 -7.67 -15.21 -12.38
C SER A 60 -7.97 -13.73 -12.11
N PHE A 61 -9.16 -13.26 -12.48
CA PHE A 61 -9.59 -11.90 -12.15
C PHE A 61 -9.66 -11.66 -10.64
N TRP A 62 -10.37 -12.51 -9.90
CA TRP A 62 -10.53 -12.35 -8.45
C TRP A 62 -9.23 -12.49 -7.69
N TYR A 63 -8.33 -13.37 -8.14
CA TYR A 63 -6.99 -13.52 -7.58
C TYR A 63 -6.20 -12.22 -7.64
N CYS A 64 -6.21 -11.53 -8.79
CA CYS A 64 -5.47 -10.27 -8.95
C CYS A 64 -6.18 -9.07 -8.29
N PHE A 65 -7.50 -9.09 -8.23
CA PHE A 65 -8.30 -7.94 -7.79
C PHE A 65 -8.43 -7.85 -6.26
N ILE A 66 -8.68 -8.99 -5.58
CA ILE A 66 -9.00 -9.01 -4.15
C ILE A 66 -7.82 -8.54 -3.26
N PRO A 67 -6.58 -9.02 -3.44
CA PRO A 67 -5.45 -8.59 -2.62
C PRO A 67 -5.23 -7.08 -2.68
N GLY A 68 -5.29 -6.51 -3.88
CA GLY A 68 -5.19 -5.06 -4.09
C GLY A 68 -6.35 -4.29 -3.47
N LEU A 69 -7.57 -4.81 -3.60
CA LEU A 69 -8.77 -4.20 -3.00
C LEU A 69 -8.71 -4.19 -1.47
N LEU A 70 -8.24 -5.26 -0.84
CA LEU A 70 -8.10 -5.35 0.62
C LEU A 70 -7.02 -4.38 1.12
N ASN A 71 -5.87 -4.31 0.44
CA ASN A 71 -4.84 -3.31 0.76
C ASN A 71 -5.34 -1.88 0.57
N PHE A 72 -6.18 -1.64 -0.43
CA PHE A 72 -6.81 -0.32 -0.63
C PHE A 72 -7.68 0.08 0.56
N PHE A 73 -8.60 -0.79 1.00
CA PHE A 73 -9.48 -0.47 2.12
C PHE A 73 -8.70 -0.26 3.42
N LEU A 74 -7.72 -1.12 3.73
CA LEU A 74 -6.89 -0.93 4.93
C LEU A 74 -6.07 0.36 4.85
N GLY A 75 -5.39 0.58 3.73
CA GLY A 75 -4.55 1.76 3.53
C GLY A 75 -5.33 3.07 3.57
N LEU A 76 -6.53 3.10 2.97
CA LEU A 76 -7.41 4.27 2.95
C LEU A 76 -7.85 4.67 4.36
N ASN A 77 -8.35 3.71 5.16
CA ASN A 77 -8.84 4.01 6.51
C ASN A 77 -7.73 4.58 7.42
N LEU A 78 -6.54 4.00 7.34
CA LEU A 78 -5.38 4.46 8.12
C LEU A 78 -4.88 5.82 7.65
N SER A 79 -4.86 6.05 6.34
CA SER A 79 -4.43 7.33 5.76
C SER A 79 -5.40 8.46 6.10
N ILE A 80 -6.72 8.23 6.05
CA ILE A 80 -7.73 9.24 6.41
C ILE A 80 -7.56 9.68 7.86
N PHE A 81 -7.44 8.72 8.78
CA PHE A 81 -7.21 9.03 10.21
C PHE A 81 -5.96 9.89 10.41
N ALA A 82 -4.87 9.55 9.74
CA ALA A 82 -3.62 10.28 9.85
C ALA A 82 -3.69 11.70 9.24
N ILE A 83 -4.31 11.84 8.06
CA ILE A 83 -4.47 13.12 7.37
C ILE A 83 -5.29 14.09 8.21
N ILE A 84 -6.39 13.64 8.81
CA ILE A 84 -7.22 14.49 9.67
C ILE A 84 -6.41 14.99 10.88
N ASN A 85 -5.64 14.12 11.53
CA ASN A 85 -4.87 14.49 12.71
C ASN A 85 -3.69 15.42 12.40
N ILE A 86 -3.02 15.21 11.26
CA ILE A 86 -1.86 16.01 10.87
C ILE A 86 -2.33 17.33 10.25
N PHE A 87 -3.09 17.27 9.15
CA PHE A 87 -3.35 18.45 8.32
C PHE A 87 -4.57 19.26 8.77
N VAL A 88 -5.66 18.62 9.21
CA VAL A 88 -6.90 19.32 9.57
C VAL A 88 -6.90 19.82 11.01
N LEU A 89 -6.48 18.98 11.96
CA LEU A 89 -6.47 19.32 13.39
C LEU A 89 -5.22 20.10 13.81
N GLY A 90 -4.16 20.11 13.01
CA GLY A 90 -2.98 20.94 13.28
C GLY A 90 -2.18 20.52 14.52
N ASN A 91 -2.22 19.24 14.92
CA ASN A 91 -1.57 18.72 16.13
C ASN A 91 -0.02 18.85 16.13
N TYR A 92 0.58 19.38 15.07
CA TYR A 92 2.01 19.72 14.98
C TYR A 92 2.40 21.00 15.76
N THR A 93 1.44 21.86 16.08
CA THR A 93 1.66 23.13 16.81
C THR A 93 2.28 22.91 18.19
N GLY A 94 1.87 21.87 18.91
CA GLY A 94 2.46 21.52 20.22
C GLY A 94 3.91 21.01 20.17
N PHE A 95 4.43 20.61 19.01
CA PHE A 95 5.81 20.14 18.86
C PHE A 95 6.78 21.25 18.41
N ILE A 96 6.34 22.18 17.56
CA ILE A 96 7.18 23.28 17.05
C ILE A 96 7.37 24.37 18.12
N GLU A 97 6.33 24.69 18.89
CA GLU A 97 6.40 25.71 19.95
C GLU A 97 7.39 25.35 21.07
N ASN A 98 7.61 24.04 21.28
CA ASN A 98 8.51 23.49 22.30
C ASN A 98 9.97 23.33 21.84
N ASN A 99 10.31 23.63 20.59
CA ASN A 99 11.67 23.45 20.06
C ASN A 99 12.45 24.76 19.85
N SER A 100 11.97 25.88 20.40
CA SER A 100 12.87 26.97 20.74
C SER A 100 13.63 26.60 22.00
N LEU A 101 14.95 26.84 22.03
CA LEU A 101 15.88 26.59 23.15
C LEU A 101 15.39 27.05 24.54
N LEU A 102 14.30 27.81 24.62
CA LEU A 102 13.64 28.38 25.79
C LEU A 102 12.70 27.41 26.55
N SER A 103 12.26 26.31 25.95
CA SER A 103 11.44 25.27 26.62
C SER A 103 12.25 24.41 27.60
N SER A 104 13.57 24.34 27.40
CA SER A 104 14.51 23.59 28.24
C SER A 104 14.69 24.18 29.65
N ILE A 105 14.34 25.45 29.84
CA ILE A 105 14.51 26.18 31.11
C ILE A 105 13.22 26.17 31.97
N PHE A 106 12.03 26.04 31.35
CA PHE A 106 10.75 26.20 32.07
C PHE A 106 9.97 24.90 32.35
N SER A 107 10.36 23.77 31.77
CA SER A 107 9.68 22.49 32.01
C SER A 107 10.39 21.64 33.08
N SER A 108 10.66 22.20 34.27
CA SER A 108 11.20 21.44 35.42
C SER A 108 10.17 21.22 36.55
N ALA A 109 8.89 21.53 36.36
CA ALA A 109 7.90 21.42 37.44
C ALA A 109 6.56 20.74 37.09
N MET A 110 6.33 20.31 35.84
CA MET A 110 5.04 19.71 35.43
C MET A 110 5.15 18.80 34.18
N THR A 111 6.23 18.03 34.09
CA THR A 111 6.89 17.73 32.80
C THR A 111 6.62 16.36 32.16
N ASN A 112 5.99 15.39 32.84
CA ASN A 112 6.03 14.01 32.31
C ASN A 112 4.85 13.62 31.40
N ASN A 113 3.67 14.27 31.52
CA ASN A 113 2.49 13.84 30.74
C ASN A 113 2.15 14.75 29.55
N THR A 114 2.33 16.06 29.62
CA THR A 114 1.87 16.98 28.56
C THR A 114 2.81 17.02 27.33
N VAL A 115 4.13 17.00 27.54
CA VAL A 115 5.13 16.91 26.46
C VAL A 115 5.08 15.55 25.78
N LEU A 116 4.88 14.48 26.55
CA LEU A 116 4.77 13.12 26.04
C LEU A 116 3.48 12.95 25.23
N VAL A 117 2.36 13.51 25.68
CA VAL A 117 1.09 13.54 24.94
C VAL A 117 1.22 14.36 23.65
N GLY A 118 1.85 15.53 23.67
CA GLY A 118 2.09 16.34 22.46
C GLY A 118 2.96 15.63 21.42
N THR A 119 4.02 14.94 21.87
CA THR A 119 4.93 14.19 20.99
C THR A 119 4.26 12.94 20.41
N MET A 120 3.46 12.22 21.22
CA MET A 120 2.67 11.07 20.77
C MET A 120 1.58 11.50 19.76
N ASN A 121 0.97 12.67 19.94
CA ASN A 121 -0.06 13.21 19.04
C ASN A 121 0.47 13.59 17.65
N PHE A 122 1.79 13.71 17.47
CA PHE A 122 2.42 13.93 16.17
C PHE A 122 3.01 12.64 15.58
N LEU A 123 3.80 11.90 16.37
CA LEU A 123 4.47 10.68 15.89
C LEU A 123 3.49 9.57 15.51
N LEU A 124 2.40 9.41 16.27
CA LEU A 124 1.43 8.34 16.02
C LEU A 124 0.67 8.55 14.69
N PRO A 125 0.14 9.74 14.38
CA PRO A 125 -0.38 10.02 13.04
C PRO A 125 0.65 9.86 11.93
N CYS A 126 1.92 10.26 12.12
CA CYS A 126 2.96 10.05 11.11
C CYS A 126 3.21 8.57 10.84
N PHE A 127 3.22 7.74 11.88
CA PHE A 127 3.34 6.29 11.73
C PHE A 127 2.14 5.71 10.98
N PHE A 128 0.91 6.12 11.32
CA PHE A 128 -0.29 5.68 10.60
C PHE A 128 -0.34 6.18 9.15
N LEU A 129 0.18 7.37 8.88
CA LEU A 129 0.32 7.89 7.52
C LEU A 129 1.29 7.03 6.72
N TRP A 130 2.45 6.70 7.28
CA TRP A 130 3.43 5.83 6.64
C TRP A 130 2.86 4.42 6.42
N LEU A 131 2.15 3.86 7.40
CA LEU A 131 1.56 2.52 7.30
C LEU A 131 0.42 2.48 6.27
N GLY A 132 -0.46 3.48 6.28
CA GLY A 132 -1.52 3.63 5.27
C GLY A 132 -0.97 3.85 3.87
N PHE A 133 0.04 4.72 3.74
CA PHE A 133 0.77 4.95 2.50
C PHE A 133 1.41 3.67 1.97
N SER A 134 2.08 2.92 2.85
CA SER A 134 2.73 1.68 2.50
C SER A 134 1.75 0.67 1.90
N MET A 135 0.53 0.56 2.42
CA MET A 135 -0.53 -0.28 1.86
C MET A 135 -1.06 0.26 0.52
N LEU A 136 -1.18 1.60 0.38
CA LEU A 136 -1.66 2.26 -0.84
C LEU A 136 -0.64 2.28 -2.00
N VAL A 137 0.65 2.05 -1.74
CA VAL A 137 1.66 1.87 -2.80
C VAL A 137 1.62 0.46 -3.39
N ASN A 138 1.16 -0.51 -2.59
CA ASN A 138 1.21 -1.93 -2.87
C ASN A 138 -0.20 -2.47 -3.21
N LEU A 139 -0.86 -1.90 -4.21
CA LEU A 139 -2.18 -2.38 -4.67
C LEU A 139 -2.11 -3.35 -5.84
N ALA A 140 -1.20 -3.13 -6.79
CA ALA A 140 -1.37 -3.69 -8.12
C ALA A 140 -0.82 -5.11 -8.22
N PRO A 141 -1.48 -6.04 -8.93
CA PRO A 141 -0.94 -7.39 -9.10
C PRO A 141 0.40 -7.40 -9.86
N LEU A 142 1.09 -8.53 -9.86
CA LEU A 142 2.29 -8.71 -10.69
C LEU A 142 1.96 -8.43 -12.17
N PRO A 143 2.90 -7.84 -12.93
CA PRO A 143 2.72 -7.64 -14.36
C PRO A 143 2.48 -8.95 -15.13
N GLU A 144 3.01 -10.06 -14.62
CA GLU A 144 2.88 -11.41 -15.19
C GLU A 144 1.47 -11.97 -14.99
N ASP A 145 0.92 -11.90 -13.77
CA ASP A 145 -0.45 -12.31 -13.48
C ASP A 145 -1.48 -11.50 -14.28
N ALA A 146 -1.21 -10.20 -14.45
CA ALA A 146 -2.03 -9.34 -15.30
C ALA A 146 -1.95 -9.75 -16.78
N LEU A 147 -0.83 -10.29 -17.27
CA LEU A 147 -0.73 -10.81 -18.63
C LEU A 147 -1.47 -12.14 -18.76
N MET A 148 -1.33 -13.03 -17.78
CA MET A 148 -2.04 -14.31 -17.74
C MET A 148 -3.56 -14.11 -17.77
N MET A 149 -4.06 -13.12 -17.03
CA MET A 149 -5.47 -12.77 -17.03
C MET A 149 -5.96 -12.41 -18.45
N LYS A 150 -5.18 -11.67 -19.23
CA LYS A 150 -5.52 -11.30 -20.61
C LYS A 150 -5.67 -12.52 -21.51
N GLU A 151 -4.83 -13.52 -21.34
CA GLU A 151 -4.89 -14.77 -22.11
C GLU A 151 -6.16 -15.54 -21.77
N GLN A 152 -6.46 -15.66 -20.49
CA GLN A 152 -7.70 -16.29 -20.00
C GLN A 152 -8.96 -15.54 -20.46
N PHE A 153 -8.88 -14.22 -20.61
CA PHE A 153 -9.97 -13.40 -21.14
C PHE A 153 -10.37 -13.74 -22.56
N LYS A 154 -9.47 -14.30 -23.39
CA LYS A 154 -9.82 -14.66 -24.78
C LYS A 154 -10.91 -15.74 -24.83
N ASN A 155 -10.89 -16.66 -23.86
CA ASN A 155 -11.79 -17.82 -23.78
C ASN A 155 -13.17 -17.51 -23.16
N LEU A 156 -13.42 -16.27 -22.73
CA LEU A 156 -14.69 -15.86 -22.11
C LEU A 156 -15.77 -15.43 -23.12
N ASN A 157 -17.03 -15.60 -22.72
CA ASN A 157 -18.20 -15.01 -23.40
C ASN A 157 -18.09 -13.48 -23.49
N THR A 158 -18.64 -12.90 -24.56
CA THR A 158 -18.59 -11.46 -24.86
C THR A 158 -19.14 -10.60 -23.71
N PHE A 159 -20.17 -11.07 -23.01
CA PHE A 159 -20.76 -10.36 -21.86
C PHE A 159 -19.79 -10.26 -20.67
N CYS A 160 -19.16 -11.38 -20.29
CA CYS A 160 -18.18 -11.39 -19.21
C CYS A 160 -16.94 -10.53 -19.52
N LYS A 161 -16.54 -10.46 -20.80
CA LYS A 161 -15.46 -9.57 -21.25
C LYS A 161 -15.78 -8.11 -20.95
N VAL A 162 -17.00 -7.65 -21.23
CA VAL A 162 -17.41 -6.26 -20.99
C VAL A 162 -17.39 -5.91 -19.50
N ILE A 163 -17.86 -6.82 -18.63
CA ILE A 163 -17.93 -6.58 -17.18
C ILE A 163 -16.53 -6.51 -16.55
N PHE A 164 -15.64 -7.43 -16.90
CA PHE A 164 -14.33 -7.51 -16.26
C PHE A 164 -13.25 -6.65 -16.94
N ALA A 165 -13.45 -6.22 -18.19
CA ALA A 165 -12.53 -5.34 -18.91
C ALA A 165 -12.12 -4.07 -18.14
N PRO A 166 -13.02 -3.29 -17.49
CA PRO A 166 -12.60 -2.10 -16.76
C PRO A 166 -11.69 -2.43 -15.57
N GLY A 167 -12.01 -3.48 -14.81
CA GLY A 167 -11.17 -3.93 -13.70
C GLY A 167 -9.80 -4.41 -14.18
N TYR A 168 -9.76 -5.18 -15.27
CA TYR A 168 -8.53 -5.61 -15.92
C TYR A 168 -7.64 -4.42 -16.32
N PHE A 169 -8.23 -3.40 -16.96
CA PHE A 169 -7.49 -2.24 -17.44
C PHE A 169 -6.84 -1.47 -16.28
N VAL A 170 -7.58 -1.25 -15.18
CA VAL A 170 -7.06 -0.60 -13.98
C VAL A 170 -5.92 -1.41 -13.38
N MET A 171 -6.06 -2.73 -13.24
CA MET A 171 -5.02 -3.60 -12.71
C MET A 171 -3.77 -3.61 -13.59
N ARG A 172 -3.92 -3.63 -14.92
CA ARG A 172 -2.79 -3.63 -15.86
C ARG A 172 -2.00 -2.32 -15.81
N ILE A 173 -2.70 -1.19 -15.73
CA ILE A 173 -2.07 0.12 -15.57
C ILE A 173 -1.38 0.21 -14.21
N GLY A 174 -2.06 -0.24 -13.14
CA GLY A 174 -1.49 -0.32 -11.79
C GLY A 174 -0.19 -1.11 -11.76
N ALA A 175 -0.16 -2.30 -12.38
CA ALA A 175 1.03 -3.16 -12.40
C ALA A 175 2.20 -2.49 -13.15
N ALA A 176 1.90 -1.76 -14.24
CA ALA A 176 2.90 -0.99 -14.98
C ALA A 176 3.41 0.24 -14.22
N LEU A 177 2.59 0.85 -13.36
CA LEU A 177 2.98 1.97 -12.50
C LEU A 177 3.82 1.50 -11.31
N GLU A 178 3.40 0.41 -10.67
CA GLU A 178 4.06 -0.16 -9.49
C GLU A 178 5.45 -0.69 -9.86
N SER A 179 5.59 -1.41 -10.98
CA SER A 179 6.89 -1.89 -11.50
C SER A 179 7.91 -0.78 -11.80
N ARG A 180 7.44 0.46 -12.02
CA ARG A 180 8.27 1.65 -12.22
C ARG A 180 8.48 2.49 -10.96
N GLY A 181 7.87 2.12 -9.84
CA GLY A 181 7.90 2.90 -8.58
C GLY A 181 7.13 4.22 -8.65
N LEU A 182 6.30 4.43 -9.68
CA LEU A 182 5.55 5.68 -9.88
C LEU A 182 4.42 5.84 -8.85
N THR A 183 3.89 4.73 -8.31
CA THR A 183 2.89 4.75 -7.24
C THR A 183 3.39 5.45 -5.98
N PHE A 184 4.68 5.28 -5.66
CA PHE A 184 5.34 5.96 -4.55
C PHE A 184 5.42 7.48 -4.80
N ILE A 185 5.84 7.90 -5.99
CA ILE A 185 5.97 9.32 -6.36
C ILE A 185 4.60 10.00 -6.37
N LEU A 186 3.59 9.35 -6.95
CA LEU A 186 2.25 9.91 -7.07
C LEU A 186 1.64 10.23 -5.70
N PHE A 187 1.82 9.34 -4.73
CA PHE A 187 1.35 9.58 -3.39
C PHE A 187 2.18 10.61 -2.63
N ALA A 188 3.50 10.64 -2.82
CA ALA A 188 4.34 11.69 -2.24
C ALA A 188 3.91 13.08 -2.71
N VAL A 189 3.51 13.20 -3.99
CA VAL A 189 2.92 14.42 -4.54
C VAL A 189 1.56 14.73 -3.89
N ILE A 190 0.69 13.73 -3.70
CA ILE A 190 -0.60 13.93 -3.00
C ILE A 190 -0.38 14.45 -1.57
N CYS A 191 0.55 13.85 -0.82
CA CYS A 191 0.89 14.33 0.52
C CYS A 191 1.45 15.76 0.50
N ALA A 192 2.30 16.11 -0.47
CA ALA A 192 2.84 17.46 -0.60
C ALA A 192 1.75 18.48 -0.94
N VAL A 193 0.79 18.14 -1.79
CA VAL A 193 -0.36 18.99 -2.12
C VAL A 193 -1.26 19.19 -0.89
N LEU A 194 -1.55 18.12 -0.15
CA LEU A 194 -2.32 18.19 1.09
C LEU A 194 -1.62 19.00 2.19
N ALA A 195 -0.29 19.07 2.18
CA ALA A 195 0.48 19.87 3.12
C ALA A 195 0.41 21.38 2.87
N ILE A 196 0.07 21.79 1.65
CA ILE A 196 -0.04 23.21 1.26
C ILE A 196 -1.47 23.74 1.48
N LEU A 197 -2.46 22.85 1.54
CA LEU A 197 -3.88 23.17 1.63
C LEU A 197 -4.33 23.41 3.07
#